data_AF-A0A1F6HAL5-F1
#
_entry.id   AF-A0A1F6HAL5-F1
#
_cell.length_a   1.000
_cell.length_b   1.000
_cell.length_c   1.000
_cell.angle_alpha   90.00
_cell.angle_beta   90.00
_cell.angle_gamma   90.00
#
_symmetry.space_group_name_H-M   'P 1'
#
loop_
_entity.id
_entity.type
_entity.pdbx_description
1 polymer ?
#
loop_
_entity_poly.entity_id
_entity_poly.type
_entity_poly.pdbx_seq_one_letter_code
_entity_poly.pdbx_strand_id
1 'polypeptide(L)'
;MINKNNKMPKLNNLSICADSFELLPELPDKCVDLVVTDPPYNLSHEKIVWLHSQFIRICKKQVIVFAPPENQWIHPADQYLFWIKPISTKNTSKHYSRFVEVIFIYGDGIWNSSRHWSQYTNVFTDLVDDNGLHPCRKPPSLIERLLKNHANEGSIILDPFAGSFVVQNVASKLLMSSVSIEQDEAMVRKFGVFFAYKEQIKLFLSRSIR
;
A
#
# COMPACT_ATOMS: atom_id res chain seq x y z
N MET A 1 -6.42 -14.31 19.99
CA MET A 1 -4.95 -14.34 20.18
C MET A 1 -4.45 -15.70 19.76
N ILE A 2 -3.51 -15.78 18.81
CA ILE A 2 -2.88 -17.05 18.44
C ILE A 2 -1.63 -17.23 19.30
N ASN A 3 -1.58 -18.33 20.03
CA ASN A 3 -0.49 -18.70 20.92
C ASN A 3 0.80 -18.97 20.12
N LYS A 4 1.98 -18.75 20.72
CA LYS A 4 3.32 -18.88 20.07
C LYS A 4 3.57 -20.24 19.40
N ASN A 5 2.77 -21.26 19.72
CA ASN A 5 2.94 -22.65 19.26
C ASN A 5 1.96 -23.12 18.17
N ASN A 6 1.11 -22.26 17.63
CA ASN A 6 0.20 -22.68 16.55
C ASN A 6 0.84 -22.49 15.17
N LYS A 7 0.75 -23.53 14.31
CA LYS A 7 0.99 -23.42 12.86
C LYS A 7 0.23 -22.20 12.33
N MET A 8 0.92 -21.30 11.64
CA MET A 8 0.27 -20.16 10.98
C MET A 8 -0.89 -20.70 10.14
N PRO A 9 -2.11 -20.13 10.25
CA PRO A 9 -3.21 -20.55 9.42
C PRO A 9 -2.83 -20.39 7.94
N LYS A 10 -3.62 -21.00 7.05
CA LYS A 10 -3.53 -20.83 5.59
C LYS A 10 -3.98 -19.41 5.16
N LEU A 11 -3.57 -18.40 5.91
CA LEU A 11 -3.89 -16.99 5.74
C LEU A 11 -2.84 -16.35 4.85
N ASN A 12 -3.31 -15.82 3.73
CA ASN A 12 -2.52 -15.08 2.76
C ASN A 12 -2.34 -13.61 3.16
N ASN A 13 -3.01 -13.14 4.22
CA ASN A 13 -3.00 -11.74 4.64
C ASN A 13 -2.54 -11.61 6.09
N LEU A 14 -1.64 -10.65 6.34
CA LEU A 14 -1.01 -10.39 7.63
C LEU A 14 -1.22 -8.93 8.03
N SER A 15 -1.93 -8.71 9.14
CA SER A 15 -2.13 -7.37 9.72
C SER A 15 -1.28 -7.22 10.97
N ILE A 16 -0.49 -6.15 11.04
CA ILE A 16 0.57 -6.02 12.05
C ILE A 16 0.45 -4.69 12.75
N CYS A 17 0.34 -4.75 14.07
CA CYS A 17 0.39 -3.57 14.92
C CYS A 17 1.85 -3.22 15.23
N ALA A 18 2.43 -2.27 14.50
CA ALA A 18 3.83 -1.86 14.68
C ALA A 18 4.10 -0.47 14.09
N ASP A 19 5.18 0.17 14.54
CA ASP A 19 5.77 1.30 13.84
C ASP A 19 6.55 0.79 12.61
N SER A 20 6.24 1.33 11.44
CA SER A 20 6.91 1.01 10.18
C SER A 20 8.39 1.37 10.20
N PHE A 21 8.81 2.43 10.90
CA PHE A 21 10.22 2.78 11.07
C PHE A 21 10.99 1.72 11.86
N GLU A 22 10.34 1.01 12.78
CA GLU A 22 10.96 -0.07 13.56
C GLU A 22 10.90 -1.42 12.84
N LEU A 23 9.87 -1.64 12.02
CA LEU A 23 9.60 -2.94 11.42
C LEU A 23 10.24 -3.10 10.04
N LEU A 24 10.26 -2.07 9.19
CA LEU A 24 10.85 -2.15 7.85
C LEU A 24 12.31 -2.63 7.84
N PRO A 25 13.20 -2.22 8.75
CA PRO A 25 14.59 -2.69 8.80
C PRO A 25 14.73 -4.20 8.99
N GLU A 26 13.73 -4.84 9.59
CA GLU A 26 13.72 -6.27 9.90
C GLU A 26 13.21 -7.14 8.74
N LEU A 27 12.60 -6.52 7.74
CA LEU A 27 12.14 -7.21 6.55
C LEU A 27 13.33 -7.56 5.66
N PRO A 28 13.44 -8.81 5.16
CA PRO A 28 14.49 -9.17 4.23
C PRO A 28 14.42 -8.35 2.93
N ASP A 29 15.55 -8.23 2.25
CA ASP A 29 15.61 -7.63 0.92
C ASP A 29 14.74 -8.43 -0.06
N LYS A 30 14.10 -7.72 -0.99
CA LYS A 30 13.35 -8.32 -2.10
C LYS A 30 12.35 -9.40 -1.66
N CYS A 31 11.70 -9.22 -0.50
CA CYS A 31 10.80 -10.22 0.07
C CYS A 31 9.32 -10.04 -0.32
N VAL A 32 8.95 -8.92 -0.94
CA VAL A 32 7.59 -8.65 -1.44
C VAL A 32 7.63 -8.27 -2.91
N ASP A 33 6.55 -8.54 -3.64
CA ASP A 33 6.50 -8.32 -5.09
C ASP A 33 6.15 -6.87 -5.44
N LEU A 34 5.30 -6.23 -4.63
CA LEU A 34 4.83 -4.85 -4.82
C LEU A 34 4.68 -4.14 -3.48
N VAL A 35 5.10 -2.87 -3.41
CA VAL A 35 4.73 -1.97 -2.31
C VAL A 35 3.68 -0.99 -2.82
N VAL A 36 2.57 -0.82 -2.10
CA VAL A 36 1.54 0.19 -2.41
C VAL A 36 1.15 0.89 -1.12
N THR A 37 1.33 2.21 -1.04
CA THR A 37 1.13 2.91 0.24
C THR A 37 0.83 4.39 0.13
N ASP A 38 0.17 4.91 1.15
CA ASP A 38 -0.17 6.32 1.35
C ASP A 38 0.48 6.81 2.66
N PRO A 39 1.75 7.24 2.62
CA PRO A 39 2.53 7.53 3.81
C PRO A 39 2.07 8.83 4.49
N PRO A 40 2.43 9.05 5.77
CA PRO A 40 2.16 10.31 6.46
C PRO A 40 2.77 11.52 5.75
N TYR A 41 2.01 12.60 5.61
CA TYR A 41 2.44 13.80 4.86
C TYR A 41 3.26 14.81 5.68
N ASN A 42 3.39 14.62 6.99
CA ASN A 42 4.09 15.52 7.90
C ASN A 42 5.50 15.02 8.27
N LEU A 43 6.17 14.34 7.34
CA LEU A 43 7.50 13.77 7.54
C LEU A 43 8.60 14.74 7.11
N SER A 44 9.73 14.72 7.80
CA SER A 44 10.94 15.41 7.34
C SER A 44 11.46 14.77 6.05
N HIS A 45 12.19 15.55 5.25
CA HIS A 45 12.80 15.04 4.01
C HIS A 45 13.69 13.82 4.26
N GLU A 46 14.48 13.82 5.35
CA GLU A 46 15.32 12.69 5.76
C GLU A 46 14.51 11.41 5.98
N LYS A 47 13.34 11.50 6.64
CA LYS A 47 12.46 10.35 6.85
C LYS A 47 11.84 9.86 5.54
N ILE A 48 11.50 10.75 4.61
CA ILE A 48 10.99 10.39 3.28
C ILE A 48 12.05 9.63 2.49
N VAL A 49 13.29 10.15 2.44
CA VAL A 49 14.44 9.50 1.80
C VAL A 49 14.69 8.12 2.39
N TRP A 50 14.68 8.03 3.72
CA TRP A 50 14.86 6.77 4.43
C TRP A 50 13.75 5.74 4.12
N LEU A 51 12.47 6.15 4.18
CA LEU A 51 11.35 5.26 3.85
C LEU A 51 11.44 4.76 2.42
N HIS A 52 11.73 5.66 1.49
CA HIS A 52 11.91 5.30 0.09
C HIS A 52 13.03 4.27 -0.09
N SER A 53 14.18 4.44 0.56
CA SER A 53 15.26 3.45 0.47
C SER A 53 14.85 2.08 1.00
N GLN A 54 14.06 2.03 2.08
CA GLN A 54 13.52 0.76 2.58
C GLN A 54 12.55 0.12 1.58
N PHE A 55 11.65 0.89 0.97
CA PHE A 55 10.69 0.37 -0.01
C PHE A 55 11.41 -0.23 -1.22
N ILE A 56 12.41 0.47 -1.76
CA ILE A 56 13.21 -0.02 -2.89
C ILE A 56 14.00 -1.29 -2.52
N ARG A 57 14.57 -1.35 -1.31
CA ARG A 57 15.30 -2.53 -0.81
C ARG A 57 14.40 -3.75 -0.69
N ILE A 58 13.22 -3.59 -0.12
CA ILE A 58 12.29 -4.67 0.23
C ILE A 58 11.50 -5.17 -0.98
N CYS A 59 11.23 -4.30 -1.96
CA CYS A 59 10.38 -4.62 -3.09
C CYS A 59 11.15 -5.24 -4.28
N LYS A 60 10.63 -6.34 -4.82
CA LYS A 60 11.16 -7.00 -6.03
C LYS A 60 10.94 -6.18 -7.30
N LYS A 61 9.69 -5.74 -7.53
CA LYS A 61 9.29 -5.20 -8.83
C LYS A 61 9.13 -3.68 -8.80
N GLN A 62 8.08 -3.19 -8.14
CA GLN A 62 7.69 -1.78 -8.20
C GLN A 62 7.19 -1.26 -6.87
N VAL A 63 7.40 0.02 -6.61
CA VAL A 63 6.92 0.74 -5.43
C VAL A 63 5.95 1.83 -5.88
N ILE A 64 4.74 1.83 -5.32
CA ILE A 64 3.67 2.78 -5.61
C ILE A 64 3.41 3.63 -4.37
N VAL A 65 3.58 4.95 -4.48
CA VAL A 65 3.41 5.90 -3.37
C VAL A 65 2.40 6.98 -3.75
N PHE A 66 1.37 7.14 -2.94
CA PHE A 66 0.44 8.26 -3.04
C PHE A 66 1.02 9.50 -2.35
N ALA A 67 0.94 10.66 -2.99
CA ALA A 67 1.36 11.92 -2.41
C ALA A 67 0.56 13.09 -2.99
N PRO A 68 0.07 14.02 -2.14
CA PRO A 68 -0.60 15.21 -2.61
C PRO A 68 0.41 16.18 -3.24
N PRO A 69 -0.02 17.09 -4.14
CA PRO A 69 0.88 18.04 -4.79
C PRO A 69 1.66 18.94 -3.82
N GLU A 70 1.12 19.22 -2.63
CA GLU A 70 1.77 20.05 -1.61
C GLU A 70 2.83 19.30 -0.80
N ASN A 71 2.80 17.98 -0.80
CA ASN A 71 3.77 17.14 -0.10
C ASN A 71 4.16 15.95 -1.00
N GLN A 72 4.90 16.29 -2.06
CA GLN A 72 5.38 15.33 -3.05
C GLN A 72 6.36 14.31 -2.43
N TRP A 73 6.40 13.13 -3.03
CA TRP A 73 7.43 12.15 -2.74
C TRP A 73 8.74 12.50 -3.49
N ILE A 74 9.61 11.51 -3.71
CA ILE A 74 10.95 11.73 -4.28
C ILE A 74 10.91 11.90 -5.80
N HIS A 75 11.58 12.92 -6.33
CA HIS A 75 11.76 13.11 -7.77
C HIS A 75 13.20 12.76 -8.21
N PRO A 76 13.40 12.25 -9.44
CA PRO A 76 12.36 11.76 -10.35
C PRO A 76 11.83 10.38 -9.91
N ALA A 77 10.61 10.07 -10.32
CA ALA A 77 10.06 8.71 -10.31
C ALA A 77 10.07 8.16 -11.74
N ASP A 78 10.00 6.84 -11.88
CA ASP A 78 10.00 6.19 -13.19
C ASP A 78 8.69 6.43 -13.94
N GLN A 79 7.56 6.50 -13.22
CA GLN A 79 6.27 6.90 -13.78
C GLN A 79 5.45 7.74 -12.80
N TYR A 80 4.53 8.52 -13.36
CA TYR A 80 3.58 9.36 -12.63
C TYR A 80 2.15 9.04 -13.09
N LEU A 81 1.28 8.76 -12.13
CA LEU A 81 -0.16 8.69 -12.34
C LEU A 81 -0.85 9.79 -11.54
N PHE A 82 -2.11 10.06 -11.90
CA PHE A 82 -2.90 11.13 -11.31
C PHE A 82 -4.27 10.59 -10.93
N TRP A 83 -4.64 10.73 -9.66
CA TRP A 83 -6.01 10.53 -9.23
C TRP A 83 -6.69 11.89 -9.08
N ILE A 84 -7.58 12.19 -10.02
CA ILE A 84 -8.47 13.35 -10.00
C ILE A 84 -9.69 12.97 -9.18
N LYS A 85 -9.96 13.71 -8.10
CA LYS A 85 -11.11 13.48 -7.22
C LYS A 85 -12.30 14.28 -7.75
N PRO A 86 -13.26 13.66 -8.47
CA PRO A 86 -14.31 14.41 -9.16
C PRO A 86 -15.37 14.98 -8.19
N ILE A 87 -15.49 14.42 -6.99
CA ILE A 87 -16.42 14.87 -5.94
C ILE A 87 -15.61 14.93 -4.64
N SER A 88 -15.43 16.13 -4.08
CA SER A 88 -14.64 16.33 -2.86
C SER A 88 -15.53 16.37 -1.62
N THR A 89 -15.10 15.64 -0.59
CA THR A 89 -15.41 15.92 0.81
C THR A 89 -15.13 17.40 1.10
N LYS A 90 -16.00 18.05 1.90
CA LYS A 90 -16.01 19.49 2.22
C LYS A 90 -14.63 20.18 2.12
N ASN A 91 -14.40 20.97 1.06
CA ASN A 91 -13.15 21.72 0.87
C ASN A 91 -13.19 23.05 1.66
N THR A 92 -12.86 22.98 2.95
CA THR A 92 -12.80 24.16 3.81
C THR A 92 -11.58 25.05 3.54
N SER A 93 -10.54 24.52 2.89
CA SER A 93 -9.26 25.20 2.66
C SER A 93 -9.16 26.02 1.37
N LYS A 94 -10.07 25.84 0.39
CA LYS A 94 -10.13 26.58 -0.89
C LYS A 94 -8.89 26.46 -1.81
N HIS A 95 -8.13 25.37 -1.75
CA HIS A 95 -7.01 25.11 -2.69
C HIS A 95 -7.39 24.07 -3.76
N TYR A 96 -6.95 24.29 -5.01
CA TYR A 96 -7.22 23.41 -6.16
C TYR A 96 -6.44 22.09 -6.11
N SER A 97 -5.25 22.10 -5.53
CA SER A 97 -4.36 20.94 -5.45
C SER A 97 -4.98 19.76 -4.69
N ARG A 98 -5.96 19.98 -3.82
CA ARG A 98 -6.66 18.89 -3.08
C ARG A 98 -7.49 17.97 -3.97
N PHE A 99 -7.86 18.41 -5.17
CA PHE A 99 -8.63 17.63 -6.13
C PHE A 99 -7.77 16.67 -6.95
N VAL A 100 -6.45 16.70 -6.79
CA VAL A 100 -5.53 15.79 -7.47
C VAL A 100 -4.59 15.18 -6.45
N GLU A 101 -4.36 13.87 -6.55
CA GLU A 101 -3.22 13.22 -5.91
C GLU A 101 -2.30 12.67 -6.99
N VAL A 102 -1.00 12.83 -6.77
CA VAL A 102 0.03 12.24 -7.63
C VAL A 102 0.37 10.86 -7.06
N ILE A 103 0.51 9.89 -7.94
CA ILE A 103 0.92 8.53 -7.60
C ILE A 103 2.29 8.31 -8.25
N PHE A 104 3.30 8.17 -7.42
CA PHE A 104 4.68 7.96 -7.82
C PHE A 104 4.93 6.46 -7.97
N ILE A 105 5.49 6.05 -9.10
CA ILE A 105 5.90 4.66 -9.34
C ILE A 105 7.40 4.62 -9.53
N TYR A 106 8.06 3.73 -8.77
CA TYR A 106 9.48 3.41 -8.91
C TYR A 106 9.65 1.94 -9.27
N GLY A 107 10.62 1.61 -10.11
CA GLY A 107 10.94 0.24 -10.55
C GLY A 107 10.86 0.07 -12.06
N ASP A 108 10.73 -1.18 -12.52
CA ASP A 108 10.91 -1.57 -13.93
C ASP A 108 9.94 -0.91 -14.94
N GLY A 109 8.89 -0.22 -14.47
CA GLY A 109 7.88 0.45 -15.29
C GLY A 109 7.02 -0.48 -16.16
N ILE A 110 7.20 -1.80 -16.07
CA ILE A 110 6.49 -2.77 -16.91
C ILE A 110 5.15 -3.14 -16.27
N TRP A 111 4.07 -2.84 -17.00
CA TRP A 111 2.73 -3.27 -16.63
C TRP A 111 2.57 -4.79 -16.75
N ASN A 112 1.63 -5.33 -15.98
CA ASN A 112 1.20 -6.70 -16.10
C ASN A 112 0.57 -6.92 -17.49
N SER A 113 1.27 -7.66 -18.37
CA SER A 113 0.93 -7.85 -19.78
C SER A 113 -0.33 -8.68 -20.04
N SER A 114 -0.93 -9.26 -19.00
CA SER A 114 -2.18 -10.02 -19.10
C SER A 114 -3.42 -9.15 -19.34
N ARG A 115 -3.30 -7.81 -19.28
CA ARG A 115 -4.42 -6.87 -19.45
C ARG A 115 -4.47 -6.31 -20.86
N HIS A 116 -5.70 -6.07 -21.34
CA HIS A 116 -5.90 -5.34 -22.58
C HIS A 116 -5.43 -3.89 -22.44
N TRP A 117 -4.78 -3.34 -23.47
CA TRP A 117 -4.12 -2.03 -23.42
C TRP A 117 -5.05 -0.88 -22.98
N SER A 118 -6.34 -0.96 -23.33
CA SER A 118 -7.33 0.06 -22.96
C SER A 118 -7.63 0.14 -21.46
N GLN A 119 -7.15 -0.84 -20.68
CA GLN A 119 -7.30 -0.83 -19.22
C GLN A 119 -6.17 -0.05 -18.53
N TYR A 120 -5.11 0.29 -19.25
CA TYR A 120 -4.05 1.15 -18.74
C TYR A 120 -4.41 2.61 -18.99
N THR A 121 -4.35 3.39 -17.92
CA THR A 121 -4.42 4.85 -17.99
C THR A 121 -3.64 5.39 -16.82
N ASN A 122 -3.01 6.54 -17.04
CA ASN A 122 -2.32 7.30 -16.02
C ASN A 122 -3.26 8.25 -15.25
N VAL A 123 -4.53 8.33 -15.64
CA VAL A 123 -5.53 9.18 -14.98
C VAL A 123 -6.65 8.34 -14.40
N PHE A 124 -6.96 8.62 -13.14
CA PHE A 124 -7.98 7.95 -12.35
C PHE A 124 -9.00 8.98 -11.88
N THR A 125 -10.28 8.61 -11.86
CA THR A 125 -11.39 9.48 -11.41
C THR A 125 -12.27 8.75 -10.40
N ASP A 126 -11.71 7.74 -9.74
CA ASP A 126 -12.40 6.85 -8.82
C ASP A 126 -12.98 7.62 -7.63
N LEU A 127 -14.20 7.25 -7.21
CA LEU A 127 -14.94 7.93 -6.15
C LEU A 127 -14.58 7.38 -4.77
N VAL A 128 -14.43 8.28 -3.80
CA VAL A 128 -14.35 7.90 -2.39
C VAL A 128 -15.74 7.48 -1.92
N ASP A 129 -15.82 6.35 -1.23
CA ASP A 129 -17.05 5.88 -0.61
C ASP A 129 -17.34 6.69 0.67
N ASP A 130 -18.51 7.32 0.74
CA ASP A 130 -18.93 8.22 1.85
C ASP A 130 -19.76 7.49 2.92
N ASN A 131 -19.62 6.17 3.03
CA ASN A 131 -20.34 5.32 4.00
C ASN A 131 -20.03 5.61 5.50
N GLY A 132 -19.46 6.78 5.84
CA GLY A 132 -19.32 7.27 7.22
C GLY A 132 -18.34 6.52 8.12
N LEU A 133 -17.74 5.42 7.65
CA LEU A 133 -16.85 4.59 8.46
C LEU A 133 -15.49 5.24 8.74
N HIS A 134 -14.87 5.91 7.75
CA HIS A 134 -13.65 6.71 7.93
C HIS A 134 -13.57 7.88 6.92
N PRO A 135 -13.21 9.11 7.35
CA PRO A 135 -13.31 10.31 6.50
C PRO A 135 -12.41 10.39 5.25
N CYS A 136 -11.42 9.53 5.07
CA CYS A 136 -10.42 9.65 3.99
C CYS A 136 -9.86 8.29 3.53
N ARG A 137 -10.69 7.40 2.98
CA ARG A 137 -10.20 6.12 2.41
C ARG A 137 -9.89 6.26 0.92
N LYS A 138 -8.80 5.65 0.45
CA LYS A 138 -8.58 5.50 -1.00
C LYS A 138 -9.72 4.64 -1.60
N PRO A 139 -10.22 4.95 -2.81
CA PRO A 139 -11.24 4.15 -3.47
C PRO A 139 -10.76 2.70 -3.68
N PRO A 140 -11.55 1.67 -3.30
CA PRO A 140 -11.18 0.29 -3.55
C PRO A 140 -10.95 -0.02 -5.04
N SER A 141 -11.72 0.62 -5.94
CA SER A 141 -11.58 0.45 -7.39
C SER A 141 -10.25 1.01 -7.93
N LEU A 142 -9.75 2.10 -7.36
CA LEU A 142 -8.43 2.66 -7.69
C LEU A 142 -7.33 1.67 -7.31
N ILE A 143 -7.38 1.17 -6.06
CA ILE A 143 -6.42 0.18 -5.57
C ILE A 143 -6.49 -1.10 -6.42
N GLU A 144 -7.68 -1.58 -6.77
CA GLU A 144 -7.86 -2.78 -7.60
C GLU A 144 -7.20 -2.62 -8.97
N ARG A 145 -7.36 -1.47 -9.61
CA ARG A 145 -6.75 -1.18 -10.90
C ARG A 145 -5.22 -1.14 -10.81
N LEU A 146 -4.67 -0.55 -9.75
CA LEU A 146 -3.22 -0.52 -9.50
C LEU A 146 -2.69 -1.94 -9.25
N LEU A 147 -3.31 -2.72 -8.37
CA LEU A 147 -2.85 -4.08 -8.10
C LEU A 147 -2.88 -4.96 -9.37
N LYS A 148 -3.96 -4.92 -10.14
CA LYS A 148 -4.06 -5.66 -11.42
C LYS A 148 -3.01 -5.20 -12.45
N ASN A 149 -2.67 -3.91 -12.48
CA ASN A 149 -1.67 -3.39 -13.42
C ASN A 149 -0.23 -3.74 -13.03
N HIS A 150 0.05 -3.98 -11.76
CA HIS A 150 1.42 -4.06 -11.25
C HIS A 150 1.79 -5.43 -10.66
N ALA A 151 0.81 -6.29 -10.34
CA ALA A 151 1.01 -7.61 -9.72
C ALA A 151 0.09 -8.70 -10.33
N ASN A 152 0.43 -9.97 -10.05
CA ASN A 152 -0.31 -11.17 -10.45
C ASN A 152 -0.94 -11.88 -9.25
N GLU A 153 -1.85 -12.82 -9.48
CA GLU A 153 -2.31 -13.74 -8.43
C GLU A 153 -1.12 -14.41 -7.72
N GLY A 154 -1.26 -14.61 -6.41
CA GLY A 154 -0.18 -15.15 -5.57
C GLY A 154 0.91 -14.15 -5.17
N SER A 155 0.97 -12.95 -5.79
CA SER A 155 1.93 -11.91 -5.40
C SER A 155 1.74 -11.47 -3.96
N ILE A 156 2.82 -11.07 -3.30
CA ILE A 156 2.83 -10.51 -1.95
C ILE A 156 2.90 -9.00 -2.02
N ILE A 157 1.87 -8.33 -1.51
CA ILE A 157 1.73 -6.88 -1.49
C ILE A 157 2.06 -6.34 -0.11
N LEU A 158 2.93 -5.34 -0.01
CA LEU A 158 3.22 -4.64 1.25
C LEU A 158 2.55 -3.27 1.26
N ASP A 159 1.79 -3.00 2.33
CA ASP A 159 1.34 -1.66 2.69
C ASP A 159 1.87 -1.30 4.10
N PRO A 160 2.96 -0.53 4.19
CA PRO A 160 3.54 -0.12 5.47
C PRO A 160 2.73 0.97 6.19
N PHE A 161 1.67 1.53 5.61
CA PHE A 161 0.84 2.55 6.24
C PHE A 161 -0.64 2.25 5.96
N ALA A 162 -1.08 1.09 6.45
CA ALA A 162 -2.30 0.46 5.97
C ALA A 162 -3.59 1.21 6.30
N GLY A 163 -3.62 2.01 7.38
CA GLY A 163 -4.77 2.79 7.78
C GLY A 163 -6.03 1.92 7.92
N SER A 164 -6.93 2.05 6.94
CA SER A 164 -8.17 1.26 6.85
C SER A 164 -8.06 -0.11 6.16
N PHE A 165 -6.85 -0.56 5.83
CA PHE A 165 -6.58 -1.86 5.21
C PHE A 165 -7.25 -2.07 3.84
N VAL A 166 -7.43 -1.01 3.04
CA VAL A 166 -8.04 -1.13 1.70
C VAL A 166 -7.16 -1.99 0.78
N VAL A 167 -5.83 -1.81 0.83
CA VAL A 167 -4.89 -2.62 0.04
C VAL A 167 -5.03 -4.11 0.38
N GLN A 168 -5.02 -4.47 1.67
CA GLN A 168 -5.25 -5.85 2.12
C GLN A 168 -6.58 -6.43 1.61
N ASN A 169 -7.67 -5.66 1.77
CA ASN A 169 -9.00 -6.12 1.39
C ASN A 169 -9.12 -6.36 -0.12
N VAL A 170 -8.52 -5.50 -0.93
CA VAL A 170 -8.52 -5.65 -2.40
C VAL A 170 -7.57 -6.77 -2.83
N ALA A 171 -6.35 -6.82 -2.29
CA ALA A 171 -5.38 -7.88 -2.58
C ALA A 171 -5.99 -9.28 -2.33
N SER A 172 -6.68 -9.45 -1.20
CA SER A 172 -7.36 -10.71 -0.88
C SER A 172 -8.42 -11.12 -1.92
N LYS A 173 -9.17 -10.16 -2.47
CA LYS A 173 -10.17 -10.43 -3.52
C LYS A 173 -9.53 -10.82 -4.85
N LEU A 174 -8.31 -10.35 -5.09
CA LEU A 174 -7.52 -10.64 -6.29
C LEU A 174 -6.60 -11.87 -6.12
N LEU A 175 -6.84 -12.70 -5.11
CA LEU A 175 -6.04 -13.90 -4.81
C LEU A 175 -4.54 -13.58 -4.60
N MET A 176 -4.24 -12.37 -4.17
CA MET A 176 -2.91 -11.93 -3.74
C MET A 176 -2.78 -12.09 -2.23
N SER A 177 -1.53 -12.19 -1.78
CA SER A 177 -1.17 -12.12 -0.37
C SER A 177 -0.86 -10.68 0.02
N SER A 178 -1.01 -10.33 1.30
CA SER A 178 -0.67 -9.00 1.78
C SER A 178 -0.01 -8.99 3.15
N VAL A 179 0.88 -8.01 3.35
CA VAL A 179 1.45 -7.63 4.63
C VAL A 179 1.08 -6.16 4.84
N SER A 180 0.36 -5.87 5.92
CA SER A 180 -0.18 -4.55 6.21
C SER A 180 0.24 -4.12 7.60
N ILE A 181 0.95 -2.98 7.69
CA ILE A 181 1.46 -2.43 8.94
C ILE A 181 0.64 -1.20 9.30
N GLU A 182 0.18 -1.14 10.55
CA GLU A 182 -0.54 0.00 11.11
C GLU A 182 -0.14 0.14 12.59
N GLN A 183 0.15 1.36 13.04
CA GLN A 183 0.60 1.59 14.41
C GLN A 183 -0.56 1.66 15.40
N ASP A 184 -1.75 2.07 14.95
CA ASP A 184 -2.93 2.16 15.79
C ASP A 184 -3.56 0.76 16.00
N GLU A 185 -3.38 0.23 17.21
CA GLU A 185 -3.90 -1.08 17.60
C GLU A 185 -5.43 -1.18 17.45
N ALA A 186 -6.18 -0.10 17.70
CA ALA A 186 -7.63 -0.10 17.54
C ALA A 186 -8.02 -0.22 16.06
N MET A 187 -7.28 0.43 15.16
CA MET A 187 -7.47 0.31 13.71
C MET A 187 -7.13 -1.10 13.22
N VAL A 188 -6.02 -1.68 13.68
CA VAL A 188 -5.63 -3.07 13.38
C VAL A 188 -6.71 -4.04 13.86
N ARG A 189 -7.23 -3.87 15.08
CA ARG A 189 -8.29 -4.73 15.62
C ARG A 189 -9.62 -4.58 14.88
N LYS A 190 -9.93 -3.38 14.40
CA LYS A 190 -11.19 -3.07 13.71
C LYS A 190 -11.21 -3.53 12.24
N PHE A 191 -10.09 -3.45 11.54
CA PHE A 191 -10.03 -3.71 10.08
C PHE A 191 -9.04 -4.79 9.66
N GLY A 192 -8.06 -5.11 10.51
CA GLY A 192 -7.12 -6.19 10.26
C GLY A 192 -7.83 -7.55 10.22
N VAL A 193 -7.35 -8.44 9.36
CA VAL A 193 -7.90 -9.79 9.21
C VAL A 193 -7.22 -10.75 10.18
N PHE A 194 -5.90 -10.64 10.33
CA PHE A 194 -5.12 -11.53 11.19
C PHE A 194 -4.02 -10.78 11.92
N PHE A 195 -4.13 -10.72 13.25
CA PHE A 195 -3.14 -10.12 14.11
C PHE A 195 -1.94 -11.05 14.28
N ALA A 196 -0.77 -10.58 13.86
CA ALA A 196 0.48 -11.28 14.06
C ALA A 196 1.50 -10.42 14.79
N TYR A 197 2.33 -11.08 15.59
CA TYR A 197 3.48 -10.45 16.23
C TYR A 197 4.68 -10.41 15.27
N LYS A 198 5.61 -9.49 15.54
CA LYS A 198 6.80 -9.19 14.71
C LYS A 198 7.57 -10.45 14.30
N GLU A 199 7.65 -11.45 15.16
CA GLU A 199 8.37 -12.70 14.94
C GLU A 199 7.76 -13.59 13.84
N GLN A 200 6.47 -13.43 13.56
CA GLN A 200 5.75 -14.23 12.57
C GLN A 200 5.94 -13.73 11.13
N ILE A 201 6.48 -12.52 10.96
CA ILE A 201 6.68 -11.88 9.66
C ILE A 201 7.76 -12.58 8.85
N LYS A 202 8.90 -12.90 9.49
CA LYS A 202 10.01 -13.60 8.84
C LYS A 202 9.56 -14.97 8.33
N LEU A 203 8.69 -15.66 9.08
CA LEU A 203 8.11 -16.94 8.64
C LEU A 203 7.18 -16.77 7.44
N PHE A 204 6.32 -15.74 7.44
CA PHE A 204 5.44 -15.44 6.31
C PHE A 204 6.24 -15.13 5.03
N LEU A 205 7.21 -14.24 5.14
CA LEU A 205 8.03 -13.78 4.01
C LEU A 205 9.02 -14.84 3.50
N SER A 206 9.40 -15.83 4.31
CA SER A 206 10.22 -16.95 3.85
C SER A 206 9.57 -17.78 2.72
N ARG A 207 8.24 -17.69 2.55
CA ARG A 207 7.51 -18.31 1.44
C ARG A 207 7.75 -17.62 0.09
N SER A 208 8.23 -16.37 0.12
CA SER A 208 8.48 -15.52 -1.05
C SER A 208 9.85 -15.72 -1.70
N ILE A 209 10.77 -16.39 -0.99
CA ILE A 209 12.19 -16.54 -1.34
C ILE A 209 12.44 -17.92 -2.02
N ARG A 210 11.38 -18.63 -2.42
CA ARG A 210 11.49 -19.89 -3.18
C ARG A 210 11.23 -19.67 -4.65
#